data_AF-A0A7S1UEM0-F1
#
_entry.id   AF-A0A7S1UEM0-F1
#
_cell.length_a   1.000
_cell.length_b   1.000
_cell.length_c   1.000
_cell.angle_alpha   90.00
_cell.angle_beta   90.00
_cell.angle_gamma   90.00
#
_symmetry.space_group_name_H-M   'P 1'
#
loop_
_entity.id
_entity.type
_entity.pdbx_description
1 polymer ?
#
loop_
_entity_poly.entity_id
_entity_poly.type
_entity_poly.pdbx_seq_one_letter_code
_entity_poly.pdbx_strand_id
1 'polypeptide(L)'
;GRSGGIMLVPIIEEGKEWPAYGPDLEELRRYTYAFYGGAMPVAVSAPARVRFEGADIKANKAVWKPPRGAGTGERWLKARRSSKAQLRRRALHIDPLLTCLCDLRDLGPQPEKRPFCVVGVTMEDIYSAPSDLFVAGMA
;
A
#
# COMPACT_ATOMS: atom_id res chain seq x y z
N GLY A 1 -26.36 9.61 -7.47
CA GLY A 1 -25.17 9.59 -6.60
C GLY A 1 -24.02 9.04 -7.41
N ARG A 2 -22.88 9.73 -7.46
CA ARG A 2 -21.71 9.19 -8.18
C ARG A 2 -21.11 8.06 -7.34
N SER A 3 -20.98 6.89 -7.96
CA SER A 3 -20.24 5.74 -7.44
C SER A 3 -18.84 6.16 -7.01
N GLY A 4 -18.32 5.55 -5.95
CA GLY A 4 -16.98 5.87 -5.48
C GLY A 4 -15.92 5.57 -6.53
N GLY A 5 -14.92 6.44 -6.60
CA GLY A 5 -13.82 6.34 -7.54
C GLY A 5 -12.77 5.30 -7.16
N ILE A 6 -11.60 5.41 -7.76
CA ILE A 6 -10.40 4.66 -7.40
C ILE A 6 -9.55 5.52 -6.48
N MET A 7 -9.07 4.95 -5.39
CA MET A 7 -8.13 5.60 -4.48
C MET A 7 -6.75 4.96 -4.62
N LEU A 8 -5.78 5.73 -5.09
CA LEU A 8 -4.37 5.35 -5.07
C LEU A 8 -3.79 5.70 -3.69
N VAL A 9 -3.23 4.71 -3.00
CA VAL A 9 -2.65 4.85 -1.67
C VAL A 9 -1.15 4.59 -1.77
N PRO A 10 -0.31 5.65 -1.70
CA PRO A 10 1.12 5.46 -1.59
C PRO A 10 1.46 4.77 -0.26
N ILE A 11 2.28 3.72 -0.29
CA ILE A 11 2.73 2.98 0.89
C ILE A 11 4.24 3.16 0.96
N ILE A 12 4.68 3.92 1.95
CA ILE A 12 6.08 4.33 2.12
C ILE A 12 6.59 4.05 3.52
N GLU A 13 7.89 3.92 3.67
CA GLU A 13 8.50 3.79 4.99
C GLU A 13 8.23 5.03 5.86
N GLU A 14 8.05 4.80 7.16
CA GLU A 14 7.92 5.87 8.14
C GLU A 14 9.17 6.76 8.15
N GLY A 15 8.97 8.08 8.13
CA GLY A 15 10.04 9.07 8.08
C GLY A 15 10.67 9.29 6.68
N LYS A 16 10.23 8.57 5.65
CA LYS A 16 10.69 8.78 4.26
C LYS A 16 9.70 9.60 3.43
N GLU A 17 10.14 10.07 2.28
CA GLU A 17 9.24 10.64 1.27
C GLU A 17 9.06 9.67 0.10
N TRP A 18 8.09 9.94 -0.77
CA TRP A 18 7.99 9.21 -2.03
C TRP A 18 9.30 9.45 -2.81
N PRO A 19 10.02 8.41 -3.24
CA PRO A 19 11.32 8.60 -3.85
C PRO A 19 11.19 9.28 -5.22
N ALA A 20 12.14 10.16 -5.54
CA ALA A 20 12.19 10.84 -6.84
C ALA A 20 12.36 9.89 -8.04
N TYR A 21 12.88 8.68 -7.81
CA TYR A 21 12.98 7.62 -8.83
C TYR A 21 11.73 6.71 -8.89
N GLY A 22 10.75 6.91 -8.00
CA GLY A 22 9.45 6.26 -8.09
C GLY A 22 8.61 6.90 -9.20
N PRO A 23 7.50 6.25 -9.61
CA PRO A 23 6.58 6.86 -10.57
C PRO A 23 5.99 8.15 -10.01
N ASP A 24 5.77 9.14 -10.88
CA ASP A 24 5.00 10.32 -10.53
C ASP A 24 3.56 9.89 -10.21
N LEU A 25 3.10 10.18 -8.99
CA LEU A 25 1.79 9.76 -8.50
C LEU A 25 0.64 10.47 -9.22
N GLU A 26 0.82 11.70 -9.69
CA GLU A 26 -0.16 12.42 -10.48
C GLU A 26 -0.23 11.87 -11.91
N GLU A 27 0.92 11.49 -12.47
CA GLU A 27 0.95 10.79 -13.75
C GLU A 27 0.24 9.43 -13.64
N LEU A 28 0.51 8.66 -12.58
CA LEU A 28 -0.19 7.40 -12.30
C LEU A 28 -1.70 7.59 -12.14
N ARG A 29 -2.13 8.67 -11.46
CA ARG A 29 -3.55 9.05 -11.36
C ARG A 29 -4.17 9.29 -12.74
N ARG A 30 -3.48 10.03 -13.61
CA ARG A 30 -3.94 10.32 -14.98
C ARG A 30 -4.02 9.07 -15.83
N TYR A 31 -3.00 8.21 -15.79
CA TYR A 31 -3.02 6.93 -16.51
C TYR A 31 -4.16 6.04 -16.03
N THR A 32 -4.37 5.94 -14.71
CA THR A 32 -5.47 5.15 -14.15
C THR A 32 -6.80 5.71 -14.62
N TYR A 33 -7.01 7.04 -14.57
CA TYR A 33 -8.23 7.67 -15.06
C TYR A 33 -8.48 7.35 -16.55
N ALA A 34 -7.43 7.46 -17.38
CA ALA A 34 -7.51 7.15 -18.81
C ALA A 34 -7.79 5.66 -19.08
N PHE A 35 -7.18 4.75 -18.31
CA PHE A 35 -7.39 3.31 -18.42
C PHE A 35 -8.87 2.92 -18.24
N TYR A 36 -9.56 3.59 -17.31
CA TYR A 36 -11.00 3.43 -17.09
C TYR A 36 -11.86 4.34 -17.99
N GLY A 37 -11.33 4.82 -19.11
CA GLY A 37 -12.06 5.62 -20.10
C GLY A 37 -12.59 6.95 -19.56
N GLY A 38 -12.00 7.47 -18.48
CA GLY A 38 -12.49 8.67 -17.78
C GLY A 38 -13.82 8.50 -17.04
N ALA A 39 -14.34 7.28 -16.94
CA ALA A 39 -15.62 7.02 -16.28
C ALA A 39 -15.51 7.02 -14.75
N MET A 40 -14.32 6.68 -14.21
CA MET A 40 -14.08 6.54 -12.78
C MET A 40 -13.18 7.67 -12.28
N PRO A 41 -13.63 8.51 -11.32
CA PRO A 41 -12.73 9.49 -10.71
C PRO A 41 -11.59 8.75 -9.99
N VAL A 42 -10.38 9.29 -10.10
CA VAL A 42 -9.19 8.73 -9.43
C VAL A 42 -8.60 9.80 -8.53
N ALA A 43 -8.34 9.44 -7.27
CA ALA A 43 -7.72 10.30 -6.27
C ALA A 43 -6.47 9.64 -5.69
N VAL A 44 -5.47 10.46 -5.35
CA VAL A 44 -4.29 10.02 -4.59
C VAL A 44 -4.50 10.41 -3.13
N SER A 45 -4.41 9.46 -2.22
CA SER A 45 -4.52 9.72 -0.79
C SER A 45 -3.22 10.26 -0.20
N ALA A 46 -3.29 10.74 1.04
CA ALA A 46 -2.09 10.80 1.88
C ALA A 46 -1.43 9.42 1.97
N PRO A 47 -0.10 9.34 2.15
CA PRO A 47 0.57 8.06 2.22
C PRO A 47 0.17 7.27 3.47
N ALA A 48 0.00 5.96 3.30
CA ALA A 48 0.14 5.02 4.39
C ALA A 48 1.62 4.82 4.72
N ARG A 49 1.93 4.57 5.99
CA ARG A 49 3.29 4.39 6.49
C ARG A 49 3.52 2.95 6.92
N VAL A 50 4.72 2.45 6.65
CA VAL A 50 5.20 1.18 7.20
C VAL A 50 6.46 1.40 8.02
N ARG A 51 6.48 0.92 9.26
CA ARG A 51 7.67 0.90 10.11
C ARG A 51 8.14 -0.53 10.28
N PHE A 52 9.33 -0.86 9.81
CA PHE A 52 9.91 -2.19 10.02
C PHE A 52 10.46 -2.30 11.43
N GLU A 53 10.01 -3.30 12.19
CA GLU A 53 10.39 -3.49 13.59
C GLU A 53 11.59 -4.43 13.74
N GLY A 54 12.38 -4.19 14.79
CA GLY A 54 13.53 -5.00 15.19
C GLY A 54 14.82 -4.70 14.43
N ALA A 55 15.95 -4.67 15.15
CA ALA A 55 17.27 -4.75 14.56
C ALA A 55 17.63 -6.19 14.16
N ASP A 56 16.97 -7.15 14.79
CA ASP A 56 17.24 -8.58 14.65
C ASP A 56 16.54 -9.15 13.41
N ILE A 57 17.28 -9.95 12.62
CA ILE A 57 16.82 -10.56 11.36
C ILE A 57 15.59 -11.46 11.59
N LYS A 58 15.38 -11.91 12.83
CA LYS A 58 14.25 -12.75 13.25
C LYS A 58 12.95 -11.96 13.49
N ALA A 59 13.01 -10.63 13.66
CA ALA A 59 11.83 -9.79 13.83
C ALA A 59 11.16 -9.53 12.48
N ASN A 60 10.52 -10.56 11.93
CA ASN A 60 9.83 -10.56 10.64
C ASN A 60 8.49 -9.79 10.69
N LYS A 61 8.52 -8.53 11.15
CA LYS A 61 7.33 -7.71 11.40
C LYS A 61 7.52 -6.28 10.91
N ALA A 62 6.42 -5.70 10.43
CA ALA A 62 6.29 -4.27 10.20
C ALA A 62 4.98 -3.76 10.83
N VAL A 63 4.92 -2.48 11.12
CA VAL A 63 3.70 -1.80 11.60
C VAL A 63 3.17 -0.97 10.45
N TRP A 64 1.95 -1.26 10.01
CA TRP A 64 1.16 -0.43 9.13
C TRP A 64 0.53 0.70 9.92
N LYS A 65 0.63 1.92 9.37
CA LYS A 65 -0.13 3.08 9.78
C LYS A 65 -0.92 3.58 8.58
N PRO A 66 -2.24 3.69 8.68
CA PRO A 66 -3.06 4.09 7.56
C PRO A 66 -2.82 5.57 7.18
N PRO A 67 -3.32 6.01 6.01
CA PRO A 67 -3.34 7.42 5.67
C PRO A 67 -3.95 8.28 6.78
N ARG A 68 -3.38 9.46 7.00
CA ARG A 68 -3.87 10.38 8.03
C ARG A 68 -5.36 10.67 7.81
N GLY A 69 -6.17 10.45 8.84
CA GLY A 69 -7.61 10.66 8.81
C GLY A 69 -8.46 9.48 8.30
N ALA A 70 -7.84 8.35 7.95
CA ALA A 70 -8.58 7.16 7.48
C ALA A 70 -9.39 6.45 8.58
N GLY A 71 -9.16 6.73 9.87
CA GLY A 71 -9.92 6.13 10.98
C GLY A 71 -9.61 4.66 11.26
N THR A 72 -8.67 4.04 10.53
CA THR A 72 -8.12 2.73 10.87
C THR A 72 -7.08 2.84 11.98
N GLY A 73 -7.00 1.84 12.85
CA GLY A 73 -5.89 1.71 13.79
C GLY A 73 -4.61 1.22 13.10
N GLU A 74 -3.49 1.30 13.82
CA GLU A 74 -2.25 0.65 13.39
C GLU A 74 -2.44 -0.87 13.34
N ARG A 75 -1.72 -1.54 12.42
CA ARG A 75 -1.78 -3.00 12.28
C ARG A 75 -0.41 -3.63 12.12
N TRP A 76 -0.26 -4.83 12.67
CA TRP A 76 0.95 -5.62 12.47
C TRP A 76 0.90 -6.33 11.13
N LEU A 77 1.90 -6.07 10.30
CA LEU A 77 2.16 -6.76 9.05
C LEU A 77 3.25 -7.81 9.24
N LYS A 78 3.14 -8.88 8.47
CA LYS A 78 4.25 -9.82 8.27
C LYS A 78 5.23 -9.20 7.26
N ALA A 79 6.51 -9.23 7.60
CA ALA A 79 7.58 -8.73 6.75
C ALA A 79 8.76 -9.71 6.78
N ARG A 80 9.66 -9.63 5.81
CA ARG A 80 10.93 -10.37 5.83
C ARG A 80 12.10 -9.43 5.60
N ARG A 81 13.25 -9.79 6.15
CA ARG A 81 14.53 -9.16 5.85
C ARG A 81 15.49 -10.18 5.25
N SER A 82 16.22 -9.77 4.22
CA SER A 82 17.28 -10.59 3.67
C SER A 82 18.37 -10.79 4.73
N SER A 83 18.75 -12.05 4.95
CA SER A 83 19.89 -12.41 5.82
C SER A 83 21.24 -12.03 5.20
N LYS A 84 21.28 -11.74 3.89
CA LYS A 84 22.49 -11.29 3.20
C LYS A 84 22.74 -9.82 3.55
N ALA A 85 23.72 -9.61 4.44
CA ALA A 85 24.11 -8.29 4.96
C ALA A 85 24.40 -7.24 3.88
N GLN A 86 24.85 -7.66 2.69
CA GLN A 86 25.13 -6.79 1.55
C GLN A 86 23.88 -6.28 0.83
N LEU A 87 22.74 -6.98 0.93
CA LEU A 87 21.55 -6.63 0.17
C LEU A 87 20.53 -5.85 1.00
N ARG A 88 20.48 -6.05 2.33
CA ARG A 88 19.52 -5.42 3.29
C ARG A 88 18.08 -5.28 2.75
N ARG A 89 17.67 -6.15 1.82
CA ARG A 89 16.35 -6.08 1.19
C ARG A 89 15.29 -6.43 2.22
N ARG A 90 14.19 -5.69 2.19
CA ARG A 90 13.04 -5.91 3.04
C ARG A 90 11.85 -6.12 2.12
N ALA A 91 10.97 -7.03 2.50
CA ALA A 91 9.75 -7.25 1.75
C ALA A 91 8.54 -7.37 2.67
N LEU A 92 7.42 -6.81 2.24
CA LEU A 92 6.14 -6.91 2.92
C LEU A 92 5.36 -8.12 2.40
N HIS A 93 4.73 -8.84 3.31
CA HIS A 93 3.82 -9.90 2.91
C HIS A 93 2.55 -9.28 2.32
N ILE A 94 2.12 -9.78 1.17
CA ILE A 94 1.03 -9.17 0.41
C ILE A 94 -0.34 -9.35 1.08
N ASP A 95 -0.68 -10.54 1.59
CA ASP A 95 -1.99 -10.80 2.20
C ASP A 95 -2.40 -9.82 3.33
N PRO A 96 -1.58 -9.58 4.38
CA PRO A 96 -1.96 -8.62 5.42
C PRO A 96 -1.99 -7.18 4.89
N LEU A 97 -1.24 -6.87 3.83
CA LEU A 97 -1.27 -5.57 3.18
C LEU A 97 -2.60 -5.36 2.45
N LEU A 98 -3.06 -6.36 1.68
CA LEU A 98 -4.36 -6.35 1.01
C LEU A 98 -5.51 -6.21 2.02
N THR A 99 -5.45 -6.92 3.15
CA THR A 99 -6.43 -6.76 4.23
C THR A 99 -6.51 -5.31 4.71
N CYS A 100 -5.37 -4.65 4.95
CA CYS A 100 -5.36 -3.25 5.36
C CYS A 100 -5.97 -2.31 4.30
N LEU A 101 -5.72 -2.55 3.01
CA LEU A 101 -6.30 -1.77 1.92
C LEU A 101 -7.82 -2.01 1.77
N CYS A 102 -8.28 -3.24 1.99
CA CYS A 102 -9.71 -3.57 2.03
C CYS A 102 -10.41 -2.84 3.19
N ASP A 103 -9.79 -2.80 4.37
CA ASP A 103 -10.34 -2.02 5.48
C ASP A 103 -10.45 -0.53 5.12
N LEU A 104 -9.44 0.06 4.45
CA LEU A 104 -9.51 1.46 4.00
C LEU A 104 -10.70 1.72 3.07
N ARG A 105 -11.02 0.78 2.18
CA ARG A 105 -12.19 0.88 1.30
C ARG A 105 -13.49 0.94 2.09
N ASP A 106 -13.56 0.17 3.18
CA ASP A 106 -14.81 -0.09 3.89
C ASP A 106 -15.11 0.94 5.02
N LEU A 107 -14.17 1.84 5.34
CA LEU A 107 -14.30 2.88 6.37
C LEU A 107 -15.18 4.09 6.02
N GLY A 108 -15.68 4.20 4.78
CA GLY A 108 -16.57 5.30 4.39
C GLY A 108 -17.88 5.28 5.19
N PRO A 109 -18.36 6.43 5.72
CA PRO A 109 -19.58 6.51 6.55
C PRO A 109 -20.85 6.08 5.82
N GLN A 110 -20.78 6.04 4.49
CA GLN A 110 -21.87 5.71 3.57
C GLN A 110 -21.33 4.74 2.50
N PRO A 111 -21.93 3.55 2.30
CA PRO A 111 -21.50 2.59 1.29
C PRO A 111 -21.37 3.19 -0.12
N GLU A 112 -22.28 4.10 -0.48
CA GLU A 112 -22.31 4.79 -1.78
C GLU A 112 -21.16 5.78 -2.00
N LYS A 113 -20.44 6.16 -0.93
CA LYS A 113 -19.26 7.04 -0.97
C LYS A 113 -17.94 6.28 -0.87
N ARG A 114 -17.98 4.97 -0.62
CA ARG A 114 -16.77 4.14 -0.54
C ARG A 114 -16.12 4.06 -1.91
N PRO A 115 -14.78 4.14 -2.02
CA PRO A 115 -14.11 3.97 -3.29
C PRO A 115 -14.47 2.58 -3.88
N PHE A 116 -14.68 2.53 -5.19
CA PHE A 116 -14.86 1.29 -5.93
C PHE A 116 -13.65 0.36 -5.73
N CYS A 117 -12.45 0.93 -5.74
CA CYS A 117 -11.21 0.21 -5.58
C CYS A 117 -10.19 1.05 -4.81
N VAL A 118 -9.39 0.39 -3.97
CA VAL A 118 -8.22 0.97 -3.32
C VAL A 118 -6.99 0.25 -3.86
N VAL A 119 -6.05 1.00 -4.41
CA VAL A 119 -4.82 0.48 -5.00
C VAL A 119 -3.64 0.96 -4.17
N GLY A 120 -2.98 0.03 -3.48
CA GLY A 120 -1.73 0.31 -2.78
C GLY A 120 -0.57 0.37 -3.76
N VAL A 121 0.22 1.45 -3.72
CA VAL A 121 1.41 1.63 -4.57
C VAL A 121 2.63 1.73 -3.66
N THR A 122 3.64 0.89 -3.89
CA THR A 122 4.84 0.87 -3.04
C THR A 122 6.11 0.66 -3.84
N MET A 123 7.22 1.13 -3.29
CA MET A 123 8.57 0.85 -3.79
C MET A 123 9.28 -0.23 -2.97
N GLU A 124 8.65 -0.73 -1.90
CA GLU A 124 9.16 -1.87 -1.13
C GLU A 124 8.86 -3.17 -1.86
N ASP A 125 9.75 -4.16 -1.76
CA ASP A 125 9.47 -5.49 -2.31
C ASP A 125 8.22 -6.09 -1.62
N ILE A 126 7.39 -6.80 -2.37
CA ILE A 126 6.27 -7.56 -1.84
C ILE A 126 6.41 -9.05 -2.20
N TYR A 127 5.86 -9.92 -1.35
CA TYR A 127 5.93 -11.38 -1.54
C TYR A 127 4.66 -12.09 -1.06
N SER A 128 4.41 -13.28 -1.60
CA SER A 128 3.31 -14.17 -1.21
C SER A 128 3.86 -15.53 -0.70
N ALA A 129 3.28 -16.05 0.38
CA ALA A 129 3.85 -17.15 1.17
C ALA A 129 3.64 -18.62 0.71
N PRO A 130 3.11 -18.95 -0.48
CA PRO A 130 3.30 -20.31 -1.00
C PRO A 130 4.64 -20.52 -1.70
N SER A 131 5.21 -19.47 -2.31
CA SER A 131 6.30 -19.60 -3.28
C SER A 131 7.57 -18.84 -2.90
N ASP A 132 7.54 -17.99 -1.86
CA ASP A 132 8.63 -17.08 -1.47
C ASP A 132 9.12 -16.15 -2.61
N LEU A 133 8.36 -16.12 -3.72
CA LEU A 133 8.63 -15.34 -4.91
C LEU A 133 8.27 -13.88 -4.66
N PHE A 134 9.15 -13.01 -5.15
CA PHE A 134 8.79 -11.61 -5.38
C PHE A 134 7.56 -11.55 -6.28
N VAL A 135 6.62 -10.66 -5.95
CA VAL A 135 5.47 -10.36 -6.80
C VAL A 135 5.50 -8.88 -7.16
N ALA A 136 5.11 -8.53 -8.39
CA ALA A 136 5.00 -7.13 -8.79
C ALA A 136 3.68 -6.48 -8.29
N GLY A 137 2.69 -7.30 -7.95
CA GLY A 137 1.38 -6.89 -7.47
C GLY A 137 0.48 -8.10 -7.17
N MET A 138 -0.62 -7.84 -6.47
CA MET A 138 -1.71 -8.80 -6.22
C MET A 138 -3.01 -8.01 -6.04
N ALA A 139 -4.14 -8.63 -6.37
CA ALA A 139 -5.47 -8.03 -6.30
C ALA A 139 -6.45 -9.00 -5.61
#